data_AF-A0A4Y3QRU4-F1
#
_entry.id   AF-A0A4Y3QRU4-F1
#
_cell.length_a   1.000
_cell.length_b   1.000
_cell.length_c   1.000
_cell.angle_alpha   90.00
_cell.angle_beta   90.00
_cell.angle_gamma   90.00
#
_symmetry.space_group_name_H-M   'P 1'
#
loop_
_entity.id
_entity.type
_entity.pdbx_description
1 polymer ?
#
loop_
_entity_poly.entity_id
_entity_poly.type
_entity_poly.pdbx_seq_one_letter_code
_entity_poly.pdbx_strand_id
1 'polypeptide(L)'
;MKRIVIALAAAAVLAVGAVGAWNILDNSSVATVDQADGKVPRAEVEKQAKENFARPWEDAPESVSCPDGLRPKKYDTVRCQAVFKGERKPMLVSVTKVRGDKVNFDYGVLEKEEPGDDEGSRKAAHGE
;
A
#
# COMPACT_ATOMS: atom_id res chain seq x y z
N MET A 1 58.68 26.46 8.45
CA MET A 1 58.74 25.04 8.91
C MET A 1 58.01 25.03 10.26
N LYS A 2 56.85 24.42 10.50
CA LYS A 2 56.27 23.13 10.09
C LYS A 2 54.74 23.31 10.03
N ARG A 3 54.08 22.63 9.10
CA ARG A 3 52.66 22.75 8.75
C ARG A 3 51.77 21.97 9.73
N ILE A 4 50.73 22.59 10.29
CA ILE A 4 49.54 21.87 10.76
C ILE A 4 48.31 22.67 10.28
N VAL A 5 47.66 22.08 9.28
CA VAL A 5 46.36 22.43 8.70
C VAL A 5 45.43 21.25 9.07
N ILE A 6 44.11 21.49 9.04
CA ILE A 6 42.95 20.58 9.20
C ILE A 6 42.11 21.07 10.40
N ALA A 7 41.19 22.03 10.22
CA ALA A 7 39.88 21.93 9.57
C ALA A 7 38.89 21.07 10.37
N LEU A 8 37.74 21.68 10.74
CA LEU A 8 36.37 21.19 10.52
C LEU A 8 35.40 22.08 11.30
N ALA A 9 34.92 23.13 10.62
CA ALA A 9 33.60 23.67 10.88
C ALA A 9 32.61 22.78 10.12
N ALA A 10 31.67 22.17 10.81
CA ALA A 10 30.45 21.64 10.21
C ALA A 10 29.32 21.75 11.22
N ALA A 11 28.29 22.46 10.80
CA ALA A 11 27.10 22.80 11.56
C ALA A 11 26.40 21.57 12.15
N ALA A 12 25.72 21.79 13.28
CA ALA A 12 24.84 20.83 13.91
C ALA A 12 23.80 20.30 12.90
N VAL A 13 23.92 19.02 12.55
CA VAL A 13 22.91 18.28 11.79
C VAL A 13 21.77 17.97 12.77
N LEU A 14 20.61 18.57 12.55
CA LEU A 14 19.40 18.26 13.29
C LEU A 14 18.98 16.80 12.97
N ALA A 15 19.13 15.93 13.97
CA ALA A 15 18.53 14.61 14.13
C ALA A 15 18.20 13.82 12.84
N VAL A 16 19.21 13.19 12.26
CA VAL A 16 19.01 12.01 11.41
C VAL A 16 18.94 10.79 12.33
N GLY A 17 17.72 10.34 12.65
CA GLY A 17 17.47 9.06 13.30
C GLY A 17 17.68 7.91 12.32
N ALA A 18 18.94 7.60 12.01
CA ALA A 18 19.31 6.38 11.32
C ALA A 18 19.46 5.24 12.33
N VAL A 19 18.52 4.31 12.32
CA VAL A 19 18.79 2.91 12.72
C VAL A 19 18.55 2.02 11.50
N GLY A 20 19.67 1.54 10.94
CA GLY A 20 19.75 0.29 10.19
C GLY A 20 19.16 0.29 8.78
N ALA A 21 20.00 0.49 7.78
CA ALA A 21 19.76 -0.03 6.45
C ALA A 21 19.72 -1.57 6.50
N TRP A 22 18.54 -2.17 6.35
CA TRP A 22 18.38 -3.50 5.76
C TRP A 22 17.04 -3.61 5.00
N ASN A 23 17.19 -3.87 3.70
CA ASN A 23 16.18 -4.27 2.70
C ASN A 23 15.34 -3.16 2.05
N ILE A 24 16.00 -2.42 1.14
CA ILE A 24 15.35 -1.83 -0.03
C ILE A 24 15.58 -2.82 -1.18
N LEU A 25 14.72 -3.84 -1.35
CA LEU A 25 14.65 -4.71 -2.55
C LEU A 25 13.47 -5.71 -2.57
N ASP A 26 12.50 -5.60 -1.65
CA ASP A 26 11.26 -6.40 -1.73
C ASP A 26 10.11 -5.50 -2.21
N ASN A 27 9.51 -5.83 -3.36
CA ASN A 27 8.32 -5.18 -3.97
C ASN A 27 7.04 -5.44 -3.14
N SER A 28 7.16 -5.52 -1.82
CA SER A 28 6.03 -5.71 -0.91
C SER A 28 5.81 -4.42 -0.13
N SER A 29 4.58 -3.91 -0.13
CA SER A 29 4.15 -2.85 0.80
C SER A 29 4.42 -3.27 2.24
N VAL A 30 5.29 -2.52 2.92
CA VAL A 30 5.59 -2.70 4.34
C VAL A 30 5.37 -1.36 5.02
N ALA A 31 4.43 -1.31 5.96
CA ALA A 31 4.27 -0.14 6.83
C ALA A 31 4.79 -0.45 8.23
N THR A 32 5.30 0.59 8.89
CA THR A 32 5.65 0.54 10.31
C THR A 32 4.45 0.96 11.16
N VAL A 33 4.26 0.30 12.29
CA VAL A 33 3.27 0.74 13.29
C VAL A 33 3.71 2.06 13.92
N ASP A 34 2.75 2.95 14.14
CA ASP A 34 2.97 4.13 14.96
C ASP A 34 3.09 3.70 16.43
N GLN A 35 4.14 4.16 17.11
CA GLN A 35 4.41 3.77 18.50
C GLN A 35 3.42 4.39 19.49
N ALA A 36 2.70 5.47 19.11
CA ALA A 36 1.69 6.09 19.96
C ALA A 36 0.35 5.36 19.88
N ASP A 37 -0.05 4.90 18.69
CA ASP A 37 -1.36 4.28 18.46
C ASP A 37 -1.33 2.75 18.30
N GLY A 38 -0.15 2.14 18.19
CA GLY A 38 0.03 0.69 18.01
C GLY A 38 -0.59 0.16 16.71
N LYS A 39 -0.77 1.01 15.70
CA LYS A 39 -1.42 0.70 14.41
C LYS A 39 -0.66 1.33 13.26
N VAL A 40 -0.85 0.79 12.05
CA VAL A 40 -0.44 1.45 10.83
C VAL A 40 -1.33 2.67 10.61
N PRO A 41 -0.76 3.89 10.49
CA PRO A 41 -1.55 5.10 10.29
C PRO A 41 -2.43 5.03 9.04
N ARG A 42 -3.64 5.59 9.12
CA ARG A 42 -4.57 5.73 7.98
C ARG A 42 -3.88 6.33 6.75
N ALA A 43 -3.14 7.42 6.95
CA ALA A 43 -2.45 8.12 5.87
C ALA A 43 -1.39 7.24 5.18
N GLU A 44 -0.72 6.37 5.94
CA GLU A 44 0.26 5.43 5.40
C GLU A 44 -0.42 4.32 4.59
N VAL A 45 -1.55 3.78 5.09
CA VAL A 45 -2.36 2.81 4.34
C VAL A 45 -2.83 3.40 3.02
N GLU A 46 -3.35 4.64 3.02
CA GLU A 46 -3.82 5.34 1.82
C GLU A 46 -2.69 5.57 0.81
N LYS A 47 -1.53 6.02 1.29
CA LYS A 47 -0.35 6.26 0.46
C LYS A 47 0.15 4.96 -0.17
N GLN A 48 0.36 3.91 0.63
CA GLN A 48 0.86 2.64 0.10
C GLN A 48 -0.14 1.98 -0.83
N ALA A 49 -1.44 2.07 -0.54
CA ALA A 49 -2.48 1.59 -1.45
C ALA A 49 -2.50 2.34 -2.77
N LYS A 50 -2.15 3.63 -2.81
CA LYS A 50 -2.05 4.36 -4.07
C LYS A 50 -0.80 4.00 -4.85
N GLU A 51 0.34 3.91 -4.16
CA GLU A 51 1.65 3.74 -4.80
C GLU A 51 1.94 2.30 -5.23
N ASN A 52 1.46 1.31 -4.48
CA ASN A 52 1.78 -0.10 -4.69
C ASN A 52 0.61 -0.92 -5.23
N PHE A 53 -0.51 -0.28 -5.59
CA PHE A 53 -1.58 -0.98 -6.28
C PHE A 53 -1.13 -1.33 -7.69
N ALA A 54 -0.87 -2.62 -7.89
CA ALA A 54 -0.52 -3.17 -9.18
C ALA A 54 -1.49 -4.31 -9.52
N ARG A 55 -2.51 -4.00 -10.35
CA ARG A 55 -3.25 -5.04 -11.10
C ARG A 55 -2.79 -5.02 -12.55
N PRO A 56 -2.59 -6.19 -13.19
CA PRO A 56 -2.18 -6.24 -14.60
C PRO A 56 -3.15 -5.56 -15.59
N TRP A 57 -4.40 -5.36 -15.19
CA TRP A 57 -5.48 -4.86 -16.06
C TRP A 57 -6.13 -3.55 -15.56
N GLU A 58 -5.60 -2.95 -14.49
CA GLU A 58 -6.22 -1.80 -13.85
C GLU A 58 -5.15 -0.78 -13.45
N ASP A 59 -5.37 0.48 -13.85
CA ASP A 59 -4.49 1.60 -13.47
C ASP A 59 -4.50 1.81 -11.95
N ALA A 60 -3.43 2.41 -11.41
CA ALA A 60 -3.40 2.81 -10.01
C ALA A 60 -4.54 3.81 -9.70
N PRO A 61 -5.12 3.78 -8.49
CA PRO A 61 -6.18 4.70 -8.12
C PRO A 61 -5.66 6.15 -8.05
N GLU A 62 -6.51 7.09 -8.46
CA GLU A 62 -6.23 8.52 -8.36
C GLU A 62 -6.15 8.97 -6.90
N SER A 63 -7.02 8.40 -6.06
CA SER A 63 -7.06 8.61 -4.61
C SER A 63 -7.61 7.40 -3.87
N VAL A 64 -7.21 7.24 -2.61
CA VAL A 64 -7.70 6.22 -1.68
C VAL A 64 -8.10 6.92 -0.38
N SER A 65 -9.26 6.58 0.17
CA SER A 65 -9.76 7.08 1.44
C SER A 65 -10.18 5.93 2.35
N CYS A 66 -9.51 5.77 3.49
CA CYS A 66 -9.76 4.72 4.47
C CYS A 66 -10.37 5.30 5.75
N PRO A 67 -11.43 4.73 6.34
CA PRO A 67 -12.04 5.28 7.55
C PRO A 67 -11.12 5.21 8.78
N ASP A 68 -10.22 4.23 8.84
CA ASP A 68 -9.25 4.04 9.92
C ASP A 68 -7.92 3.48 9.36
N GLY A 69 -6.94 3.30 10.25
CA GLY A 69 -5.70 2.60 9.94
C GLY A 69 -5.84 1.07 9.98
N LEU A 70 -4.71 0.37 9.95
CA LEU A 70 -4.64 -1.08 10.07
C LEU A 70 -4.03 -1.47 11.41
N ARG A 71 -4.64 -2.39 12.15
CA ARG A 71 -4.00 -2.95 13.34
C ARG A 71 -2.96 -3.98 12.91
N PRO A 72 -1.84 -4.15 13.63
CA PRO A 72 -0.82 -5.16 13.37
C PRO A 72 -1.30 -6.55 13.81
N LYS A 73 -2.45 -6.98 13.30
CA LYS A 73 -3.06 -8.28 13.58
C LYS A 73 -3.30 -8.98 12.25
N LYS A 74 -2.81 -10.21 12.14
CA LYS A 74 -3.02 -11.02 10.93
C LYS A 74 -4.53 -11.11 10.64
N TYR A 75 -4.89 -10.92 9.37
CA TYR A 75 -6.28 -10.89 8.88
C TYR A 75 -7.13 -9.71 9.38
N ASP A 76 -6.53 -8.69 10.01
CA ASP A 76 -7.23 -7.42 10.20
C ASP A 76 -7.53 -6.80 8.84
N THR A 77 -8.71 -6.20 8.71
CA THR A 77 -9.15 -5.61 7.45
C THR A 77 -9.73 -4.23 7.68
N VAL A 78 -9.56 -3.35 6.69
CA VAL A 78 -10.27 -2.07 6.61
C VAL A 78 -10.87 -1.94 5.22
N ARG A 79 -12.07 -1.37 5.16
CA ARG A 79 -12.76 -1.08 3.91
C ARG A 79 -12.52 0.37 3.55
N CYS A 80 -11.66 0.59 2.56
CA CYS A 80 -11.38 1.90 1.98
C CYS A 80 -12.27 2.15 0.75
N GLN A 81 -12.23 3.37 0.26
CA GLN A 81 -12.83 3.78 -1.00
C GLN A 81 -11.72 4.32 -1.91
N ALA A 82 -11.58 3.72 -3.08
CA ALA A 82 -10.61 4.12 -4.08
C ALA A 82 -11.33 4.80 -5.26
N VAL A 83 -10.68 5.78 -5.88
CA VAL A 83 -11.19 6.47 -7.07
C VAL A 83 -10.37 6.06 -8.28
N PHE A 84 -11.02 5.52 -9.30
CA PHE A 84 -10.42 5.14 -10.57
C PHE A 84 -11.13 5.89 -11.69
N LYS A 85 -10.42 6.75 -12.43
CA LYS A 85 -10.98 7.53 -13.56
C LYS A 85 -12.27 8.28 -13.18
N GLY A 86 -12.29 8.85 -11.97
CA GLY A 86 -13.46 9.54 -11.40
C GLY A 86 -14.52 8.65 -10.73
N GLU A 87 -14.42 7.32 -10.85
CA GLU A 87 -15.38 6.38 -10.26
C GLU A 87 -14.93 5.88 -8.88
N ARG A 88 -15.84 5.93 -7.89
CA ARG A 88 -15.59 5.43 -6.52
C ARG A 88 -15.88 3.94 -6.42
N LYS A 89 -14.84 3.13 -6.21
CA LYS A 89 -14.92 1.69 -5.97
C LYS A 89 -14.56 1.33 -4.52
N PRO A 90 -15.28 0.38 -3.90
CA PRO A 90 -14.89 -0.14 -2.59
C PRO A 90 -13.59 -0.94 -2.70
N MET A 91 -12.63 -0.67 -1.82
CA MET A 91 -11.35 -1.37 -1.75
C MET A 91 -11.18 -1.99 -0.36
N LEU A 92 -10.85 -3.27 -0.31
CA LEU A 92 -10.51 -3.99 0.90
C LEU A 92 -8.98 -4.02 1.06
N VAL A 93 -8.50 -3.63 2.23
CA VAL A 93 -7.10 -3.78 2.61
C VAL A 93 -7.02 -4.81 3.73
N SER A 94 -6.10 -5.77 3.62
CA SER A 94 -6.00 -6.88 4.57
C SER A 94 -4.57 -7.16 4.99
N VAL A 95 -4.35 -7.37 6.29
CA VAL A 95 -3.04 -7.76 6.83
C VAL A 95 -2.72 -9.20 6.47
N THR A 96 -1.64 -9.41 5.72
CA THR A 96 -1.15 -10.74 5.37
C THR A 96 -0.10 -11.26 6.33
N LYS A 97 0.72 -10.36 6.89
CA LYS A 97 1.84 -10.73 7.75
C LYS A 97 2.19 -9.62 8.73
N VAL A 98 2.59 -10.02 9.93
CA VAL A 98 3.14 -9.13 10.96
C VAL A 98 4.51 -9.65 11.36
N ARG A 99 5.50 -8.76 11.44
CA ARG A 99 6.91 -9.04 11.75
C ARG A 99 7.45 -7.94 12.67
N GLY A 100 7.29 -8.13 13.98
CA GLY A 100 7.58 -7.07 14.95
C GLY A 100 6.71 -5.85 14.64
N ASP A 101 7.36 -4.72 14.41
CA ASP A 101 6.72 -3.43 14.09
C ASP A 101 6.35 -3.28 12.61
N LYS A 102 6.71 -4.26 11.76
CA LYS A 102 6.43 -4.26 10.32
C LYS A 102 5.14 -5.03 10.03
N VAL A 103 4.25 -4.40 9.27
CA VAL A 103 2.98 -5.00 8.82
C VAL A 103 2.97 -5.04 7.29
N ASN A 104 2.79 -6.23 6.74
CA ASN A 104 2.51 -6.42 5.32
C ASN A 104 1.00 -6.56 5.11
N PHE A 105 0.49 -5.94 4.05
CA PHE A 105 -0.91 -5.95 3.70
C PHE A 105 -1.09 -5.93 2.19
N ASP A 106 -2.20 -6.51 1.74
CA ASP A 106 -2.60 -6.60 0.33
C ASP A 106 -3.88 -5.78 0.07
N TYR A 107 -4.11 -5.46 -1.21
CA TYR A 107 -5.19 -4.58 -1.67
C TYR A 107 -6.11 -5.29 -2.69
N GLY A 108 -7.41 -5.31 -2.41
CA GLY A 108 -8.45 -5.85 -3.28
C GLY A 108 -9.48 -4.79 -3.62
N VAL A 109 -9.75 -4.50 -4.90
CA VAL A 109 -10.98 -3.79 -5.27
C VAL A 109 -12.09 -4.81 -5.20
N LEU A 110 -13.13 -4.48 -4.46
CA LEU A 110 -14.36 -5.27 -4.47
C LEU A 110 -15.12 -4.79 -5.71
N GLU A 111 -14.98 -5.55 -6.79
CA GLU A 111 -15.89 -5.43 -7.92
C GLU A 111 -17.30 -5.62 -7.33
N LYS A 112 -18.19 -4.65 -7.56
CA LYS A 112 -19.59 -5.01 -7.52
C LYS A 112 -19.72 -6.08 -8.60
N GLU A 113 -20.29 -7.22 -8.26
CA GLU A 113 -20.75 -8.19 -9.25
C GLU A 113 -21.54 -7.40 -10.30
N GLU A 114 -20.93 -7.15 -11.46
CA GLU A 114 -21.69 -6.67 -12.60
C GLU A 114 -22.58 -7.85 -12.98
N PRO A 115 -23.92 -7.68 -13.03
CA PRO A 115 -24.80 -8.73 -13.50
C PRO A 115 -24.33 -9.10 -14.90
N GLY A 116 -23.77 -10.30 -15.04
CA GLY A 116 -23.22 -10.75 -16.31
C GLY A 116 -24.28 -10.63 -17.39
N ASP A 117 -24.03 -9.77 -18.38
CA ASP A 117 -24.73 -9.82 -19.64
C ASP A 117 -24.34 -11.13 -20.33
N ASP A 118 -25.07 -12.21 -20.00
CA ASP A 118 -25.14 -13.46 -20.76
C ASP A 118 -25.80 -13.18 -22.11
N GLU A 119 -25.10 -12.46 -22.99
CA GLU A 119 -25.46 -12.35 -24.41
C GLU A 119 -24.36 -13.03 -25.23
N GLY A 120 -24.58 -14.29 -25.59
CA GLY A 120 -23.78 -14.89 -26.67
C GLY A 120 -23.57 -16.40 -26.66
N SER A 121 -24.54 -17.23 -26.28
CA SER A 121 -24.41 -18.69 -26.55
C SER A 121 -25.71 -19.32 -27.04
N ARG A 122 -26.06 -19.02 -28.31
CA ARG A 122 -26.96 -19.87 -29.11
C ARG A 122 -26.92 -19.52 -30.61
N LYS A 123 -25.78 -19.73 -31.29
CA LYS A 123 -25.80 -19.92 -32.75
C LYS A 123 -24.53 -20.59 -33.33
N ALA A 124 -24.61 -21.91 -33.54
CA ALA A 124 -24.05 -22.67 -34.66
C ALA A 124 -24.36 -24.16 -34.39
N ALA A 125 -25.47 -24.67 -34.93
CA ALA A 125 -25.48 -25.44 -36.18
C ALA A 125 -24.81 -26.82 -36.04
N HIS A 126 -25.57 -27.81 -35.56
CA HIS A 126 -25.37 -29.21 -35.94
C HIS A 126 -26.28 -29.42 -37.17
N GLY A 127 -25.67 -29.46 -38.35
CA GLY A 127 -26.30 -29.86 -39.60
C GLY A 127 -25.89 -31.28 -39.92
N GLU A 128 -26.89 -32.04 -40.36
CA GLU A 128 -26.97 -33.48 -40.64
C GLU A 128 -25.88 -34.07 -41.54
#